data_AF-A0A7Y1YIU6-F1
#
_entry.id   AF-A0A7Y1YIU6-F1
#
_cell.length_a   1.000
_cell.length_b   1.000
_cell.length_c   1.000
_cell.angle_alpha   90.00
_cell.angle_beta   90.00
_cell.angle_gamma   90.00
#
_symmetry.space_group_name_H-M   'P 1'
#
loop_
_entity.id
_entity.type
_entity.pdbx_description
1 polymer ?
#
loop_
_entity_poly.entity_id
_entity_poly.type
_entity_poly.pdbx_seq_one_letter_code
_entity_poly.pdbx_strand_id
1 'polypeptide(L)'
;MKTHQQTQKTSGIYALNVLFVLSTFSVNGQIILTKKDSNKPETDKPADIYWHVKAFRPEAKLLRIKAIDKEGNYHDVKAIQDSDDTSILNVKALVDGERLPIKMIVKGANDRFYPVKAIAKNGTLVDIKAITEDGEIMGVKGFSRSGNIINLRAITKNNRYYNVIAISPQGKVNAVKGIKMFDSEEEAVINGVSIYAHIKAIHQD
;
A
#
# COMPACT_ATOMS: atom_id res chain seq x y z
N MET A 1 45.23 -65.70 -26.26
CA MET A 1 46.70 -65.58 -26.12
C MET A 1 46.96 -64.40 -25.20
N LYS A 2 47.15 -64.66 -23.91
CA LYS A 2 48.43 -64.83 -23.18
C LYS A 2 49.15 -63.49 -22.95
N THR A 3 48.99 -62.87 -21.77
CA THR A 3 49.85 -62.92 -20.54
C THR A 3 51.22 -62.27 -20.65
N HIS A 4 51.50 -61.28 -19.80
CA HIS A 4 52.38 -61.35 -18.61
C HIS A 4 52.45 -59.94 -17.98
N GLN A 5 51.89 -59.71 -16.79
CA GLN A 5 52.47 -59.88 -15.44
C GLN A 5 53.70 -59.03 -15.15
N GLN A 6 53.62 -58.20 -14.10
CA GLN A 6 54.54 -58.35 -12.98
C GLN A 6 53.92 -57.90 -11.65
N THR A 7 54.03 -58.81 -10.69
CA THR A 7 53.63 -58.80 -9.27
C THR A 7 54.72 -58.26 -8.35
N GLN A 8 54.33 -57.73 -7.17
CA GLN A 8 54.91 -57.97 -5.82
C GLN A 8 54.13 -57.07 -4.81
N LYS A 9 53.14 -57.55 -4.05
CA LYS A 9 53.12 -58.31 -2.78
C LYS A 9 53.88 -57.71 -1.58
N THR A 10 53.10 -57.50 -0.50
CA THR A 10 53.41 -57.55 0.95
C THR A 10 54.29 -56.43 1.51
N SER A 11 54.16 -55.92 2.75
CA SER A 11 53.47 -56.28 3.98
C SER A 11 53.50 -55.03 4.89
N GLY A 12 52.71 -54.97 5.96
CA GLY A 12 53.08 -54.15 7.13
C GLY A 12 51.98 -53.27 7.69
N ILE A 13 51.23 -53.85 8.60
CA ILE A 13 50.36 -53.16 9.56
C ILE A 13 51.23 -52.29 10.48
N TYR A 14 50.95 -50.99 10.54
CA TYR A 14 51.17 -50.19 11.75
C TYR A 14 49.92 -49.40 12.05
N ALA A 15 49.21 -49.88 13.07
CA ALA A 15 48.14 -49.17 13.73
C ALA A 15 48.69 -47.91 14.41
N LEU A 16 48.18 -46.74 14.02
CA LEU A 16 48.25 -45.55 14.84
C LEU A 16 46.82 -45.08 15.08
N ASN A 17 46.22 -45.63 16.13
CA ASN A 17 44.95 -45.18 16.66
C ASN A 17 45.14 -43.80 17.30
N VAL A 18 44.85 -42.74 16.55
CA VAL A 18 44.62 -41.42 17.14
C VAL A 18 43.17 -41.38 17.58
N LEU A 19 42.98 -41.59 18.88
CA LEU A 19 41.72 -41.48 19.59
C LEU A 19 41.30 -39.99 19.65
N PHE A 20 40.57 -39.51 18.65
CA PHE A 20 39.93 -38.20 18.74
C PHE A 20 38.54 -38.38 19.36
N VAL A 21 38.50 -38.30 20.70
CA VAL A 21 37.26 -38.18 21.47
C VAL A 21 36.70 -36.79 21.18
N LEU A 22 35.85 -36.68 20.15
CA LEU A 22 34.94 -35.55 20.02
C LEU A 22 33.89 -35.69 21.12
N SER A 23 34.10 -34.97 22.22
CA SER A 23 33.07 -34.68 23.18
C SER A 23 31.93 -33.96 22.46
N THR A 24 30.79 -34.64 22.35
CA THR A 24 29.52 -34.02 22.02
C THR A 24 29.18 -33.03 23.13
N PHE A 25 29.47 -31.75 22.93
CA PHE A 25 28.77 -30.70 23.68
C PHE A 25 27.33 -30.70 23.18
N SER A 26 26.49 -31.53 23.80
CA SER A 26 25.05 -31.33 23.79
C SER A 26 24.78 -30.04 24.55
N VAL A 27 24.71 -28.92 23.84
CA VAL A 27 24.06 -27.73 24.38
C VAL A 27 22.59 -28.11 24.54
N ASN A 28 22.23 -28.48 25.77
CA ASN A 28 20.84 -28.49 26.22
C ASN A 28 20.33 -27.04 26.13
N GLY A 29 19.84 -26.66 24.96
CA GLY A 29 19.00 -25.49 24.79
C GLY A 29 17.67 -25.76 25.48
N GLN A 30 17.64 -25.67 26.81
CA GLN A 30 16.40 -25.50 27.55
C GLN A 30 15.80 -24.19 27.07
N ILE A 31 14.75 -24.28 26.26
CA ILE A 31 13.84 -23.17 26.02
C ILE A 31 13.20 -22.88 27.38
N ILE A 32 13.76 -21.93 28.11
CA ILE A 32 13.02 -21.27 29.17
C ILE A 32 11.88 -20.58 28.44
N LEU A 33 10.68 -21.13 28.57
CA LEU A 33 9.44 -20.41 28.31
C LEU A 33 9.41 -19.26 29.32
N THR A 34 10.09 -18.16 29.01
CA THR A 34 9.85 -16.89 29.68
C THR A 34 8.39 -16.60 29.39
N LYS A 35 7.58 -16.82 30.43
CA LYS A 35 6.19 -16.42 30.52
C LYS A 35 6.12 -15.05 29.89
N LYS A 36 5.41 -14.92 28.77
CA LYS A 36 5.18 -13.65 28.09
C LYS A 36 4.63 -12.70 29.14
N ASP A 37 5.49 -11.82 29.65
CA ASP A 37 5.10 -10.83 30.62
C ASP A 37 4.06 -9.96 29.91
N SER A 38 2.81 -10.10 30.34
CA SER A 38 1.66 -9.39 29.81
C SER A 38 1.66 -7.90 30.23
N ASN A 39 2.74 -7.43 30.87
CA ASN A 39 2.94 -6.06 31.30
C ASN A 39 3.82 -5.26 30.33
N LYS A 40 3.65 -5.45 29.01
CA LYS A 40 4.05 -4.37 28.08
C LYS A 40 3.03 -3.26 28.28
N PRO A 41 3.41 -2.06 28.76
CA PRO A 41 2.46 -0.96 28.86
C PRO A 41 1.89 -0.73 27.46
N GLU A 42 0.56 -0.76 27.34
CA GLU A 42 -0.12 -0.30 26.15
C GLU A 42 0.34 1.15 25.93
N THR A 43 1.20 1.35 24.92
CA THR A 43 1.58 2.69 24.51
C THR A 43 0.30 3.31 23.95
N ASP A 44 -0.22 4.31 24.64
CA ASP A 44 -1.35 5.10 24.17
C ASP A 44 -1.01 5.59 22.75
N LYS A 45 -1.73 5.06 21.76
CA LYS A 45 -1.51 5.48 20.38
C LYS A 45 -1.99 6.92 20.28
N PRO A 46 -1.16 7.84 19.77
CA PRO A 46 -1.61 9.20 19.54
C PRO A 46 -2.85 9.19 18.64
N ALA A 47 -3.79 10.10 18.91
CA ALA A 47 -5.01 10.21 18.12
C ALA A 47 -4.68 10.49 16.65
N ASP A 48 -5.42 9.85 15.74
CA ASP A 48 -5.22 10.03 14.30
C ASP A 48 -5.43 11.48 13.87
N ILE A 49 -4.52 11.99 13.05
CA ILE A 49 -4.62 13.33 12.45
C ILE A 49 -5.17 13.19 11.03
N TYR A 50 -6.24 13.94 10.73
CA TYR A 50 -6.89 13.91 9.43
C TYR A 50 -6.47 15.08 8.55
N TRP A 51 -5.90 14.75 7.40
CA TRP A 51 -5.52 15.71 6.37
C TRP A 51 -6.65 15.85 5.36
N HIS A 52 -6.98 17.08 4.98
CA HIS A 52 -8.01 17.36 3.98
C HIS A 52 -7.53 17.01 2.58
N VAL A 53 -8.24 16.12 1.90
CA VAL A 53 -7.99 15.84 0.49
C VAL A 53 -8.76 16.84 -0.38
N LYS A 54 -8.05 17.51 -1.29
CA LYS A 54 -8.56 18.61 -2.12
C LYS A 54 -8.10 18.47 -3.55
N ALA A 55 -8.90 19.01 -4.47
CA ALA A 55 -8.47 19.22 -5.85
C ALA A 55 -7.92 20.65 -5.99
N PHE A 56 -6.76 20.80 -6.64
CA PHE A 56 -6.00 22.05 -6.72
C PHE A 56 -5.56 22.37 -8.15
N ARG A 57 -5.56 23.65 -8.47
CA ARG A 57 -4.92 24.24 -9.66
C ARG A 57 -4.43 25.64 -9.25
N PRO A 58 -3.24 26.11 -9.69
CA PRO A 58 -2.63 27.34 -9.17
C PRO A 58 -3.52 28.58 -9.28
N GLU A 59 -4.28 28.71 -10.36
CA GLU A 59 -5.15 29.88 -10.62
C GLU A 59 -6.59 29.67 -10.13
N ALA A 60 -6.87 28.58 -9.41
CA ALA A 60 -8.22 28.21 -9.01
C ALA A 60 -8.33 27.92 -7.51
N LYS A 61 -9.53 28.09 -6.98
CA LYS A 61 -9.85 27.71 -5.60
C LYS A 61 -9.66 26.20 -5.39
N LEU A 62 -9.33 25.83 -4.14
CA LEU A 62 -9.29 24.44 -3.72
C LEU A 62 -10.69 23.84 -3.72
N LEU A 63 -10.87 22.78 -4.50
CA LEU A 63 -12.13 22.08 -4.62
C LEU A 63 -12.25 20.98 -3.56
N ARG A 64 -13.47 20.79 -3.07
CA ARG A 64 -13.78 19.72 -2.12
C ARG A 64 -13.70 18.39 -2.84
N ILE A 65 -13.07 17.38 -2.24
CA ILE A 65 -13.21 15.99 -2.70
C ILE A 65 -14.05 15.24 -1.69
N LYS A 66 -15.07 14.55 -2.19
CA LYS A 66 -16.06 13.82 -1.40
C LYS A 66 -16.26 12.43 -1.98
N ALA A 67 -16.61 11.51 -1.09
CA ALA A 67 -17.20 10.24 -1.49
C ALA A 67 -18.72 10.43 -1.56
N ILE A 68 -19.34 9.96 -2.65
CA ILE A 68 -20.78 10.06 -2.88
C ILE A 68 -21.32 8.64 -2.96
N ASP A 69 -22.21 8.29 -2.03
CA ASP A 69 -22.87 6.99 -2.00
C ASP A 69 -24.01 6.91 -3.03
N LYS A 70 -24.75 5.79 -3.05
CA LYS A 70 -25.81 5.55 -4.03
C LYS A 70 -27.05 6.40 -3.73
N GLU A 71 -27.23 6.76 -2.47
CA GLU A 71 -28.29 7.59 -1.93
C GLU A 71 -28.04 9.09 -2.19
N GLY A 72 -26.80 9.45 -2.58
CA GLY A 72 -26.38 10.80 -2.93
C GLY A 72 -25.78 11.59 -1.76
N ASN A 73 -25.51 10.96 -0.61
CA ASN A 73 -24.92 11.63 0.54
C ASN A 73 -23.43 11.88 0.32
N TYR A 74 -22.94 12.98 0.90
CA TYR A 74 -21.55 13.37 0.81
C TYR A 74 -20.76 13.00 2.06
N HIS A 75 -19.73 12.19 1.85
CA HIS A 75 -18.86 11.67 2.87
C HIS A 75 -17.45 12.26 2.75
N ASP A 76 -16.78 12.44 3.88
CA ASP A 76 -15.46 13.06 3.93
C ASP A 76 -14.38 12.13 3.36
N VAL A 77 -13.44 12.72 2.61
CA VAL A 77 -12.24 12.02 2.14
C VAL A 77 -11.03 12.63 2.83
N LYS A 78 -10.25 11.80 3.51
CA LYS A 78 -9.09 12.22 4.31
C LYS A 78 -7.88 11.35 4.03
N ALA A 79 -6.70 11.94 4.12
CA ALA A 79 -5.49 11.18 4.40
C ALA A 79 -5.33 11.07 5.92
N ILE A 80 -4.96 9.89 6.40
CA ILE A 80 -4.89 9.59 7.84
C ILE A 80 -3.44 9.44 8.22
N GLN A 81 -3.02 10.25 9.18
CA GLN A 81 -1.73 10.16 9.86
C GLN A 81 -1.93 9.49 11.21
N ASP A 82 -1.37 8.30 11.35
CA ASP A 82 -1.44 7.43 12.53
C ASP A 82 -0.08 7.33 13.27
N SER A 83 0.92 8.09 12.82
CA SER A 83 2.24 8.19 13.39
C SER A 83 2.89 9.54 13.06
N ASP A 84 4.11 9.78 13.55
CA ASP A 84 4.88 10.98 13.21
C ASP A 84 5.42 10.96 11.77
N ASP A 85 5.48 9.78 11.14
CA ASP A 85 5.87 9.66 9.74
C ASP A 85 4.74 10.15 8.82
N THR A 86 5.06 11.18 8.04
CA THR A 86 4.13 11.80 7.09
C THR A 86 4.53 11.56 5.63
N SER A 87 5.53 10.71 5.40
CA SER A 87 6.04 10.39 4.06
C SER A 87 4.98 9.71 3.19
N ILE A 88 4.18 8.80 3.77
CA ILE A 88 3.15 8.02 3.07
C ILE A 88 1.93 7.85 3.98
N LEU A 89 0.81 8.47 3.60
CA LEU A 89 -0.44 8.38 4.33
C LEU A 89 -1.50 7.59 3.57
N ASN A 90 -2.33 6.86 4.32
CA ASN A 90 -3.49 6.17 3.78
C ASN A 90 -4.61 7.17 3.45
N VAL A 91 -5.18 7.08 2.25
CA VAL A 91 -6.34 7.88 1.86
C VAL A 91 -7.62 7.05 1.98
N LYS A 92 -8.60 7.56 2.72
CA LYS A 92 -9.84 6.87 3.09
C LYS A 92 -11.05 7.77 2.88
N ALA A 93 -12.19 7.14 2.57
CA ALA A 93 -13.51 7.77 2.72
C ALA A 93 -14.08 7.42 4.10
N LEU A 94 -14.69 8.39 4.76
CA LEU A 94 -15.33 8.24 6.07
C LEU A 94 -16.84 8.13 5.85
N VAL A 95 -17.35 6.91 5.75
CA VAL A 95 -18.74 6.60 5.40
C VAL A 95 -19.37 5.84 6.56
N ASP A 96 -20.42 6.40 7.17
CA ASP A 96 -21.20 5.79 8.26
C ASP A 96 -20.35 5.25 9.42
N GLY A 97 -19.32 6.01 9.82
CA GLY A 97 -18.38 5.64 10.88
C GLY A 97 -17.29 4.65 10.45
N GLU A 98 -17.31 4.16 9.21
CA GLU A 98 -16.29 3.29 8.63
C GLU A 98 -15.25 4.04 7.80
N ARG A 99 -14.03 3.49 7.74
CA ARG A 99 -12.91 4.02 6.95
C ARG A 99 -12.68 3.18 5.70
N LEU A 100 -13.39 3.51 4.62
CA LEU A 100 -13.32 2.76 3.38
C LEU A 100 -12.00 3.03 2.63
N PRO A 101 -11.26 1.99 2.17
CA PRO A 101 -10.10 2.18 1.32
C PRO A 101 -10.49 2.84 -0.01
N ILE A 102 -9.78 3.90 -0.38
CA ILE A 102 -9.88 4.48 -1.73
C ILE A 102 -8.81 3.86 -2.61
N LYS A 103 -9.22 3.36 -3.77
CA LYS A 103 -8.38 2.64 -4.73
C LYS A 103 -8.65 3.11 -6.15
N MET A 104 -7.67 2.90 -7.00
CA MET A 104 -7.86 2.96 -8.44
C MET A 104 -8.32 1.57 -8.88
N ILE A 105 -9.52 1.45 -9.45
CA ILE A 105 -10.06 0.16 -9.91
C ILE A 105 -9.66 -0.11 -11.35
N VAL A 106 -9.64 -1.38 -11.76
CA VAL A 106 -9.47 -1.74 -13.17
C VAL A 106 -10.56 -1.05 -14.00
N LYS A 107 -10.15 -0.47 -15.13
CA LYS A 107 -11.05 0.34 -15.96
C LYS A 107 -11.87 -0.56 -16.89
N GLY A 108 -13.06 -0.11 -17.30
CA GLY A 108 -13.81 -0.79 -18.34
C GLY A 108 -13.08 -0.73 -19.69
N ALA A 109 -13.43 -1.64 -20.61
CA ALA A 109 -12.83 -1.69 -21.95
C ALA A 109 -12.90 -0.34 -22.69
N ASN A 110 -14.00 0.39 -22.53
CA ASN A 110 -14.24 1.68 -23.18
C ASN A 110 -13.83 2.90 -22.33
N ASP A 111 -13.33 2.68 -21.12
CA ASP A 111 -12.91 3.78 -20.25
C ASP A 111 -11.54 4.32 -20.67
N ARG A 112 -11.48 5.64 -20.88
CA ARG A 112 -10.21 6.35 -21.13
C ARG A 112 -9.30 6.40 -19.91
N PHE A 113 -9.87 6.51 -18.72
CA PHE A 113 -9.13 6.72 -17.48
C PHE A 113 -9.58 5.76 -16.39
N TYR A 114 -8.63 5.31 -15.57
CA TYR A 114 -8.91 4.44 -14.43
C TYR A 114 -9.77 5.16 -13.38
N PRO A 115 -10.91 4.58 -12.96
CA PRO A 115 -11.75 5.19 -11.93
C PRO A 115 -11.08 5.13 -10.55
N VAL A 116 -11.29 6.19 -9.76
CA VAL A 116 -10.96 6.18 -8.32
C VAL A 116 -12.26 6.02 -7.53
N LYS A 117 -12.32 5.00 -6.68
CA LYS A 117 -13.51 4.63 -5.90
C LYS A 117 -13.11 4.26 -4.47
N ALA A 118 -14.00 4.50 -3.51
CA ALA A 118 -13.95 3.82 -2.23
C ALA A 118 -14.60 2.43 -2.35
N ILE A 119 -14.09 1.46 -1.58
CA ILE A 119 -14.57 0.07 -1.61
C ILE A 119 -15.13 -0.28 -0.23
N ALA A 120 -16.44 -0.53 -0.15
CA ALA A 120 -17.11 -0.99 1.05
C ALA A 120 -16.75 -2.44 1.40
N LYS A 121 -17.05 -2.89 2.62
CA LYS A 121 -16.78 -4.28 3.07
C LYS A 121 -17.45 -5.34 2.21
N ASN A 122 -18.63 -5.05 1.66
CA ASN A 122 -19.38 -5.94 0.77
C ASN A 122 -18.98 -5.80 -0.72
N GLY A 123 -17.90 -5.05 -1.04
CA GLY A 123 -17.47 -4.80 -2.41
C GLY A 123 -18.21 -3.68 -3.14
N THR A 124 -19.20 -3.04 -2.50
CA THR A 124 -19.89 -1.88 -3.08
C THR A 124 -18.90 -0.74 -3.33
N LEU A 125 -18.98 -0.15 -4.52
CA LEU A 125 -18.16 0.99 -4.91
C LEU A 125 -18.86 2.30 -4.56
N VAL A 126 -18.10 3.22 -3.96
CA VAL A 126 -18.54 4.58 -3.62
C VAL A 126 -17.73 5.56 -4.45
N ASP A 127 -18.42 6.55 -5.01
CA ASP A 127 -17.87 7.45 -6.02
C ASP A 127 -16.99 8.53 -5.41
N ILE A 128 -15.74 8.66 -5.86
CA ILE A 128 -14.88 9.79 -5.44
C ILE A 128 -14.98 10.91 -6.47
N LYS A 129 -15.47 12.07 -6.01
CA LYS A 129 -15.71 13.24 -6.87
C LYS A 129 -15.09 14.50 -6.30
N ALA A 130 -14.69 15.41 -7.19
CA ALA A 130 -14.44 16.79 -6.84
C ALA A 130 -15.70 17.62 -7.06
N ILE A 131 -15.96 18.55 -6.15
CA ILE A 131 -17.16 19.40 -6.16
C ILE A 131 -16.72 20.85 -6.09
N THR A 132 -17.22 21.65 -7.03
CA THR A 132 -17.00 23.10 -7.06
C THR A 132 -17.88 23.84 -6.04
N GLU A 133 -17.75 25.16 -5.96
CA GLU A 133 -18.61 25.98 -5.10
C GLU A 133 -20.04 26.07 -5.64
N ASP A 134 -20.20 26.09 -6.97
CA ASP A 134 -21.48 26.09 -7.70
C ASP A 134 -22.12 24.71 -7.82
N GLY A 135 -21.47 23.66 -7.31
CA GLY A 135 -22.03 22.31 -7.24
C GLY A 135 -21.76 21.42 -8.46
N GLU A 136 -20.92 21.85 -9.41
CA GLU A 136 -20.44 20.97 -10.48
C GLU A 136 -19.67 19.78 -9.89
N ILE A 137 -20.05 18.57 -10.32
CA ILE A 137 -19.46 17.30 -9.87
C ILE A 137 -18.55 16.74 -10.96
N MET A 138 -17.29 16.51 -10.60
CA MET A 138 -16.25 16.00 -11.48
C MET A 138 -15.70 14.66 -11.00
N GLY A 139 -15.38 13.77 -11.94
CA GLY A 139 -14.73 12.51 -11.62
C GLY A 139 -13.27 12.70 -11.21
N VAL A 140 -12.85 12.02 -10.14
CA VAL A 140 -11.42 11.83 -9.84
C VAL A 140 -10.94 10.54 -10.50
N LYS A 141 -9.87 10.63 -11.29
CA LYS A 141 -9.39 9.56 -12.17
C LYS A 141 -7.86 9.45 -12.15
N GLY A 142 -7.34 8.27 -12.46
CA GLY A 142 -5.93 8.08 -12.82
C GLY A 142 -5.66 8.61 -14.23
N PHE A 143 -4.69 9.51 -14.37
CA PHE A 143 -4.46 10.27 -15.61
C PHE A 143 -3.20 9.86 -16.37
N SER A 144 -2.04 9.80 -15.70
CA SER A 144 -0.76 9.45 -16.33
C SER A 144 0.12 8.66 -15.37
N ARG A 145 0.94 7.73 -15.90
CA ARG A 145 1.85 6.88 -15.13
C ARG A 145 3.31 7.27 -15.42
N SER A 146 4.13 7.32 -14.38
CA SER A 146 5.59 7.44 -14.44
C SER A 146 6.18 6.41 -13.47
N GLY A 147 6.77 5.34 -14.01
CA GLY A 147 7.18 4.18 -13.22
C GLY A 147 6.03 3.63 -12.39
N ASN A 148 6.23 3.55 -11.06
CA ASN A 148 5.24 3.03 -10.12
C ASN A 148 4.24 4.07 -9.61
N ILE A 149 4.37 5.33 -10.05
CA ILE A 149 3.53 6.45 -9.60
C ILE A 149 2.53 6.83 -10.70
N ILE A 150 1.27 6.98 -10.31
CA ILE A 150 0.19 7.41 -11.20
C ILE A 150 -0.36 8.74 -10.69
N ASN A 151 -0.38 9.74 -11.56
CA ASN A 151 -0.98 11.03 -11.28
C ASN A 151 -2.50 10.92 -11.23
N LEU A 152 -3.10 11.45 -10.16
CA LEU A 152 -4.54 11.60 -10.04
C LEU A 152 -4.95 13.01 -10.46
N ARG A 153 -6.06 13.10 -11.20
CA ARG A 153 -6.68 14.36 -11.57
C ARG A 153 -8.18 14.33 -11.31
N ALA A 154 -8.73 15.44 -10.84
CA ALA A 154 -10.15 15.71 -11.07
C ALA A 154 -10.29 16.30 -12.48
N ILE A 155 -11.24 15.76 -13.25
CA ILE A 155 -11.39 16.05 -14.69
C ILE A 155 -12.78 16.64 -14.94
N THR A 156 -12.81 17.86 -15.47
CA THR A 156 -14.04 18.53 -15.91
C THR A 156 -14.54 17.95 -17.23
N LYS A 157 -15.78 18.27 -17.61
CA LYS A 157 -16.34 17.92 -18.94
C LYS A 157 -15.55 18.51 -20.12
N ASN A 158 -14.89 19.66 -19.92
CA ASN A 158 -14.04 20.31 -20.93
C ASN A 158 -12.55 19.93 -20.84
N ASN A 159 -12.21 18.79 -20.22
CA ASN A 159 -10.84 18.27 -20.08
C ASN A 159 -9.85 19.23 -19.38
N ARG A 160 -10.35 20.07 -18.46
CA ARG A 160 -9.49 20.78 -17.51
C ARG A 160 -9.20 19.86 -16.33
N TYR A 161 -7.96 19.93 -15.87
CA TYR A 161 -7.44 19.04 -14.85
C TYR A 161 -7.05 19.80 -13.58
N TYR A 162 -7.40 19.22 -12.44
CA TYR A 162 -6.96 19.64 -11.11
C TYR A 162 -6.08 18.55 -10.51
N ASN A 163 -4.92 18.92 -9.95
CA ASN A 163 -4.13 18.01 -9.13
C ASN A 163 -4.94 17.58 -7.89
N VAL A 164 -4.57 16.46 -7.28
CA VAL A 164 -5.13 16.03 -6.00
C VAL A 164 -4.05 16.07 -4.94
N ILE A 165 -4.32 16.76 -3.84
CA ILE A 165 -3.40 16.96 -2.73
C ILE A 165 -4.09 16.66 -1.39
N ALA A 166 -3.29 16.32 -0.38
CA ALA A 166 -3.71 16.24 1.01
C ALA A 166 -3.03 17.37 1.79
N ILE A 167 -3.80 18.08 2.60
CA ILE A 167 -3.33 19.25 3.36
C ILE A 167 -3.53 18.96 4.86
N SER A 168 -2.45 19.03 5.63
CA SER A 168 -2.49 18.83 7.08
C SER A 168 -3.16 20.01 7.80
N PRO A 169 -3.60 19.84 9.05
CA PRO A 169 -4.09 20.96 9.85
C PRO A 169 -3.08 22.11 10.00
N GLN A 170 -1.79 21.81 9.95
CA GLN A 170 -0.68 22.77 10.03
C GLN A 170 -0.24 23.30 8.65
N GLY A 171 -0.93 22.93 7.56
CA GLY A 171 -0.65 23.40 6.21
C GLY A 171 0.44 22.63 5.46
N LYS A 172 0.95 21.51 5.99
CA LYS A 172 1.84 20.62 5.22
C LYS A 172 1.05 20.01 4.05
N VAL A 173 1.71 19.81 2.92
CA VAL A 173 1.06 19.32 1.69
C VAL A 173 1.74 18.04 1.21
N ASN A 174 0.93 17.03 0.96
CA ASN A 174 1.34 15.81 0.26
C ASN A 174 0.57 15.70 -1.05
N ALA A 175 1.19 15.14 -2.08
CA ALA A 175 0.50 14.85 -3.32
C ALA A 175 -0.26 13.51 -3.18
N VAL A 176 -1.49 13.44 -3.69
CA VAL A 176 -2.26 12.19 -3.69
C VAL A 176 -2.05 11.50 -5.03
N LYS A 177 -1.47 10.29 -4.97
CA LYS A 177 -1.06 9.52 -6.15
C LYS A 177 -1.56 8.08 -6.08
N GLY A 178 -1.61 7.44 -7.24
CA GLY A 178 -1.71 6.00 -7.36
C GLY A 178 -0.32 5.38 -7.24
N ILE A 179 -0.21 4.29 -6.50
CA ILE A 179 0.99 3.49 -6.34
C ILE A 179 0.70 2.11 -6.91
N LYS A 180 1.45 1.75 -7.95
CA LYS A 180 1.35 0.48 -8.66
C LYS A 180 2.68 -0.24 -8.55
N MET A 181 2.70 -1.42 -7.94
CA MET A 181 3.93 -2.17 -7.67
C MET A 181 4.18 -3.25 -8.72
N PHE A 182 3.10 -3.78 -9.31
CA PHE A 182 3.19 -4.84 -10.32
C PHE A 182 2.85 -4.32 -11.72
N ASP A 183 3.40 -4.98 -12.74
CA ASP A 183 3.12 -4.66 -14.14
C ASP A 183 1.82 -5.29 -14.66
N SER A 184 1.27 -6.28 -13.96
CA SER A 184 -0.06 -6.83 -14.23
C SER A 184 -1.14 -5.75 -14.16
N GLU A 185 -2.23 -5.91 -14.91
CA GLU A 185 -3.35 -4.96 -14.84
C GLU A 185 -3.97 -4.94 -13.43
N GLU A 186 -4.28 -6.13 -12.90
CA GLU A 186 -4.70 -6.28 -11.52
C GLU A 186 -3.50 -6.21 -10.56
N GLU A 187 -3.58 -5.29 -9.60
CA GLU A 187 -2.63 -5.14 -8.49
C GLU A 187 -3.01 -6.04 -7.32
N ALA A 188 -4.31 -6.13 -7.01
CA ALA A 188 -4.88 -6.96 -5.96
C ALA A 188 -6.41 -7.04 -6.11
N VAL A 189 -7.04 -7.95 -5.37
CA VAL A 189 -8.49 -8.00 -5.16
C VAL A 189 -8.80 -7.58 -3.72
N ILE A 190 -9.66 -6.57 -3.54
CA ILE A 190 -10.09 -6.08 -2.22
C ILE A 190 -11.60 -6.16 -2.14
N ASN A 191 -12.12 -6.93 -1.20
CA ASN A 191 -13.57 -7.17 -1.02
C ASN A 191 -14.27 -7.56 -2.33
N GLY A 192 -13.62 -8.42 -3.14
CA GLY A 192 -14.13 -8.88 -4.44
C GLY A 192 -13.96 -7.88 -5.60
N VAL A 193 -13.28 -6.74 -5.38
CA VAL A 193 -13.01 -5.73 -6.41
C VAL A 193 -11.55 -5.78 -6.86
N SER A 194 -11.33 -6.02 -8.15
CA SER A 194 -10.02 -5.91 -8.79
C SER A 194 -9.55 -4.45 -8.84
N ILE A 195 -8.42 -4.16 -8.20
CA ILE A 195 -7.81 -2.84 -8.18
C ILE A 195 -6.61 -2.77 -9.12
N TYR A 196 -6.43 -1.62 -9.76
CA TYR A 196 -5.28 -1.34 -10.62
C TYR A 196 -4.10 -0.73 -9.84
N ALA A 197 -4.39 0.05 -8.79
CA ALA A 197 -3.37 0.70 -7.96
C ALA A 197 -3.90 1.12 -6.57
N HIS A 198 -2.99 1.23 -5.60
CA HIS A 198 -3.27 1.79 -4.27
C HIS A 198 -3.31 3.33 -4.35
N ILE A 199 -4.20 4.00 -3.62
CA ILE A 199 -4.12 5.47 -3.49
C ILE A 199 -3.46 5.84 -2.17
N LYS A 200 -2.45 6.71 -2.24
CA LYS A 200 -1.67 7.20 -1.09
C LYS A 200 -1.44 8.70 -1.21
N ALA A 201 -1.35 9.39 -0.07
CA ALA A 201 -0.82 10.74 -0.03
C ALA A 201 0.67 10.65 0.29
N ILE A 202 1.52 11.09 -0.63
CA ILE A 202 2.97 10.97 -0.53
C ILE A 202 3.61 12.35 -0.44
N HIS A 203 4.63 12.47 0.40
CA HIS A 203 5.48 13.65 0.41
C HIS A 203 6.23 13.74 -0.93
N GLN A 204 6.37 14.95 -1.47
CA GLN A 204 7.16 15.21 -2.66
C GLN A 204 8.09 16.38 -2.33
N ASP A 205 9.40 16.11 -2.31
CA ASP A 205 10.46 17.11 -2.21
C ASP A 205 10.69 17.81 -3.55
#